data_AF-A0A382KR69-F1
#
_entry.id   AF-A0A382KR69-F1
#
_cell.length_a   1.000
_cell.length_b   1.000
_cell.length_c   1.000
_cell.angle_alpha   90.00
_cell.angle_beta   90.00
_cell.angle_gamma   90.00
#
_symmetry.space_group_name_H-M   'P 1'
#
loop_
_entity.id
_entity.type
_entity.pdbx_description
1 polymer ?
#
loop_
_entity_poly.entity_id
_entity_poly.type
_entity_poly.pdbx_seq_one_letter_code
_entity_poly.pdbx_strand_id
1 'polypeptide(L)' 'MALLKALLAASEKEKYWTVTAEIISENAASLTLHRKCGFREVGFREKLGHRQGKWHDVILLERRSKKTGGHGLPTRKCK' A
#
# COMPACT_ATOMS: atom_id res chain seq x y z
N MET A 1 5.24 -14.26 -2.49
CA MET A 1 4.32 -13.22 -1.95
C MET A 1 3.75 -13.56 -0.58
N ALA A 2 4.32 -14.51 0.17
CA ALA A 2 3.73 -15.00 1.42
C ALA A 2 3.64 -13.91 2.50
N LEU A 3 4.72 -13.15 2.71
CA LEU A 3 4.78 -12.11 3.74
C LEU A 3 3.75 -10.99 3.51
N LEU A 4 3.70 -10.41 2.30
CA LEU A 4 2.75 -9.33 1.99
C LEU A 4 1.29 -9.82 2.12
N LYS A 5 0.98 -11.05 1.70
CA LYS A 5 -0.36 -11.64 1.90
C LYS A 5 -0.69 -11.83 3.38
N ALA A 6 0.26 -12.29 4.19
CA ALA A 6 0.09 -12.45 5.63
C ALA A 6 -0.14 -11.09 6.32
N LEU A 7 0.61 -10.05 5.94
CA LEU A 7 0.41 -8.69 6.43
C LEU A 7 -1.00 -8.18 6.12
N LEU A 8 -1.49 -8.38 4.90
CA LEU A 8 -2.85 -7.97 4.51
C LEU A 8 -3.93 -8.72 5.30
N ALA A 9 -3.73 -10.00 5.57
CA ALA A 9 -4.65 -10.78 6.40
C ALA A 9 -4.66 -10.28 7.85
N ALA A 10 -3.49 -9.97 8.41
CA ALA A 10 -3.36 -9.39 9.74
C ALA A 10 -4.00 -7.99 9.82
N SER A 11 -3.81 -7.15 8.79
CA SER A 11 -4.44 -5.82 8.76
C SER A 11 -5.96 -5.90 8.72
N GLU A 12 -6.50 -6.86 7.96
CA GLU A 12 -7.95 -7.11 7.91
C GLU A 12 -8.51 -7.61 9.25
N LYS A 13 -7.74 -8.41 10.00
CA LYS A 13 -8.11 -8.87 11.35
C LYS A 13 -8.23 -7.71 12.32
N GLU A 14 -7.29 -6.76 12.27
CA GLU A 14 -7.28 -5.54 13.09
C GLU A 14 -8.22 -4.43 12.61
N LYS A 15 -9.01 -4.71 11.58
CA LYS A 15 -10.03 -3.81 11.03
C LYS A 15 -9.49 -2.57 10.33
N TYR A 16 -8.26 -2.63 9.81
CA TYR A 16 -7.71 -1.57 8.96
C TYR A 16 -8.36 -1.60 7.57
N TRP A 17 -8.89 -0.46 7.14
CA TRP A 17 -9.53 -0.34 5.83
C TRP A 17 -8.52 -0.31 4.69
N THR A 18 -7.47 0.49 4.83
CA THR A 18 -6.55 0.80 3.73
C THR A 18 -5.13 0.52 4.18
N VAL A 19 -4.39 -0.21 3.35
CA VAL A 19 -2.94 -0.34 3.45
C VAL A 19 -2.32 0.47 2.32
N THR A 20 -1.45 1.41 2.66
CA THR A 20 -0.71 2.23 1.68
C THR A 20 0.72 1.73 1.54
N ALA A 21 1.32 2.00 0.38
CA ALA A 21 2.73 1.76 0.13
C ALA A 21 3.28 2.89 -0.75
N GLU A 22 4.54 3.25 -0.52
CA GLU A 22 5.27 4.25 -1.30
C GLU A 22 6.51 3.56 -1.88
N ILE A 23 6.62 3.53 -3.21
CA ILE A 23 7.66 2.77 -3.90
C ILE A 23 8.36 3.67 -4.91
N ILE A 24 9.69 3.68 -4.87
CA ILE A 24 10.52 4.37 -5.86
C ILE A 24 10.14 3.88 -7.27
N SER A 25 9.89 4.82 -8.19
CA SER A 25 9.35 4.52 -9.52
C SER A 25 10.21 3.55 -10.33
N GLU A 26 11.53 3.56 -10.13
CA GLU A 26 12.45 2.64 -10.81
C GLU A 26 12.34 1.17 -10.35
N ASN A 27 11.69 0.87 -9.21
CA ASN A 27 11.56 -0.50 -8.69
C ASN A 27 10.36 -1.26 -9.29
N ALA A 28 10.45 -1.58 -10.58
CA ALA A 28 9.40 -2.27 -11.33
C ALA A 28 9.00 -3.64 -10.73
N ALA A 29 9.95 -4.36 -10.12
CA ALA A 29 9.68 -5.65 -9.49
C ALA A 29 8.75 -5.51 -8.28
N SER A 30 9.01 -4.52 -7.41
CA SER A 30 8.17 -4.23 -6.25
C SER A 30 6.79 -3.69 -6.67
N LEU A 31 6.72 -2.82 -7.68
CA LEU A 31 5.44 -2.35 -8.23
C LEU A 31 4.59 -3.52 -8.74
N THR A 32 5.17 -4.42 -9.52
CA THR A 32 4.49 -5.62 -10.04
C THR A 32 4.03 -6.54 -8.90
N LEU A 33 4.86 -6.71 -7.87
CA LEU A 33 4.52 -7.50 -6.70
C LEU A 33 3.28 -6.93 -5.99
N HIS A 34 3.24 -5.62 -5.76
CA HIS A 34 2.11 -4.96 -5.11
C HIS A 34 0.84 -5.02 -5.95
N ARG A 35 0.93 -4.74 -7.26
CA ARG A 35 -0.22 -4.85 -8.18
C ARG A 35 -0.85 -6.26 -8.15
N LYS A 36 -0.02 -7.31 -8.17
CA LYS A 36 -0.48 -8.72 -8.05
C LYS A 36 -1.12 -9.04 -6.68
N CYS A 37 -0.79 -8.29 -5.63
CA CYS A 37 -1.44 -8.40 -4.31
C CYS A 37 -2.72 -7.52 -4.19
N GLY A 38 -3.15 -6.88 -5.28
CA GLY A 38 -4.37 -6.08 -5.33
C GLY A 38 -4.20 -4.62 -4.90
N PHE A 39 -2.96 -4.10 -4.90
CA PHE A 39 -2.72 -2.66 -4.77
C PHE A 39 -3.04 -1.96 -6.10
N ARG A 40 -3.52 -0.72 -6.00
CA ARG A 40 -3.72 0.20 -7.11
C ARG A 40 -2.89 1.46 -6.92
N GLU A 41 -2.52 2.08 -8.02
CA GLU A 41 -1.84 3.38 -8.03
C GLU A 41 -2.85 4.49 -7.78
N VAL A 42 -2.47 5.41 -6.90
CA VAL A 42 -3.32 6.54 -6.50
C VAL A 42 -2.64 7.89 -6.67
N GLY A 43 -1.34 7.89 -6.95
CA GLY A 43 -0.62 9.12 -7.17
C GLY A 43 0.85 8.89 -7.43
N PHE A 44 1.51 10.01 -7.69
CA PHE A 44 2.91 10.10 -8.01
C PHE A 44 3.48 11.33 -7.32
N ARG A 45 4.70 11.21 -6.79
CA ARG A 45 5.44 12.31 -6.17
C ARG A 45 6.79 12.44 -6.85
N GLU A 46 6.98 13.56 -7.53
CA GLU A 46 8.25 13.90 -8.17
C GLU A 46 9.30 14.26 -7.13
N LYS A 47 10.52 13.74 -7.30
CA LYS A 47 11.71 14.09 -6.50
C LYS A 47 11.44 14.07 -5.00
N LEU A 48 10.85 12.99 -4.49
CA LEU A 48 10.55 12.84 -3.06
C LEU A 48 11.75 12.28 -2.27
N GLY A 49 12.41 11.26 -2.82
CA GLY A 49 13.51 10.58 -2.14
C GLY A 49 14.86 11.04 -2.67
N HIS A 50 15.76 11.55 -1.81
CA HIS A 50 17.13 11.84 -2.19
C HIS A 50 18.08 10.75 -1.68
N ARG A 51 18.73 10.03 -2.59
CA ARG A 51 19.70 8.97 -2.26
C ARG A 51 20.82 8.96 -3.28
N GLN A 52 22.07 8.79 -2.82
CA GLN A 52 23.25 8.72 -3.69
C GLN A 52 23.38 9.91 -4.67
N GLY A 53 23.00 11.12 -4.22
CA GLY A 53 23.07 12.33 -5.04
C GLY A 53 22.02 12.43 -6.14
N LYS A 54 21.03 11.52 -6.17
CA LYS A 54 19.92 11.53 -7.12
C LYS A 54 18.59 11.66 -6.39
N TRP A 55 17.71 12.47 -6.97
CA TRP A 55 16.31 12.52 -6.60
C TRP A 55 15.53 11.43 -7.32
N HIS A 56 14.67 10.76 -6.58
CA HIS A 56 13.84 9.67 -7.04
C HIS A 56 12.37 10.03 -6.90
N ASP A 57 11.62 9.66 -7.92
CA ASP A 57 10.18 9.78 -7.90
C ASP A 57 9.58 8.57 -7.18
N VAL A 58 8.40 8.77 -6.61
CA VAL A 58 7.73 7.77 -5.77
C VAL A 58 6.30 7.59 -6.26
N ILE A 59 5.93 6.34 -6.48
CA ILE A 59 4.58 5.91 -6.81
C ILE A 59 3.84 5.62 -5.51
N LEU A 60 2.68 6.24 -5.34
CA LEU A 60 1.78 6.01 -4.22
C LEU A 60 0.82 4.88 -4.58
N LEU A 61 0.80 3.85 -3.76
CA LEU A 61 -0.06 2.68 -3.91
C LEU A 61 -0.98 2.57 -2.70
N GLU A 62 -2.18 2.05 -2.93
CA GLU A 62 -3.07 1.64 -1.85
C GLU A 62 -3.75 0.31 -2.16
N ARG A 63 -4.12 -0.43 -1.12
CA ARG A 63 -5.07 -1.53 -1.19
C ARG A 63 -6.16 -1.30 -0.15
N ARG A 64 -7.41 -1.29 -0.60
CA ARG A 64 -8.59 -1.19 0.27
C ARG A 64 -9.18 -2.57 0.55
N SER A 65 -9.46 -2.85 1.81
CA SER A 65 -10.15 -4.07 2.24
C SER A 65 -11.61 -4.02 1.81
N LYS A 66 -12.10 -5.17 1.35
CA LYS A 66 -13.54 -5.41 1.07
C LYS A 66 -14.29 -6.00 2.27
N LYS A 67 -13.58 -6.28 3.37
CA LYS A 67 -14.12 -7.00 4.53
C LYS A 67 -14.24 -6.15 5.80
N THR A 68 -13.53 -5.02 5.87
CA THR A 68 -13.43 -4.24 7.11
C THR A 68 -13.06 -2.78 6.87
N GLY A 69 -13.34 -1.93 7.85
CA GLY A 69 -12.85 -0.55 7.96
C GLY A 69 -13.56 0.47 7.07
N GLY A 70 -14.12 0.04 5.93
CA GLY A 70 -14.86 0.89 5.01
C GLY A 70 -16.30 1.17 5.42
N HIS A 71 -16.99 1.99 4.64
CA HIS A 71 -18.40 2.31 4.86
C HIS A 71 -19.26 1.03 4.84
N GLY A 72 -20.10 0.85 5.86
CA GLY A 72 -20.94 -0.35 6.03
C GLY A 72 -20.18 -1.64 6.39
N LEU A 73 -18.86 -1.57 6.63
CA LEU A 73 -18.05 -2.72 7.03
C LEU A 73 -17.70 -2.64 8.53
N PRO A 74 -17.40 -3.78 9.18
CA PRO A 74 -16.92 -3.78 10.56
C PRO A 74 -15.69 -2.89 10.70
N THR A 75 -15.72 -1.89 11.58
CA THR A 75 -14.59 -0.98 11.83
C THR A 75 -14.10 -1.11 13.27
N ARG A 76 -12.84 -0.76 13.51
CA ARG A 76 -12.33 -0.60 14.89
C ARG A 76 -13.01 0.62 15.49
N LYS A 77 -13.58 0.50 16.70
CA LYS A 77 -14.06 1.67 17.43
C LYS A 77 -12.85 2.55 17.78
N CYS A 78 -12.93 3.85 17.47
CA CYS A 78 -12.00 4.83 18.03
C CYS A 78 -12.17 4.79 19.55
N LYS A 79 -11.06 4.64 20.28
CA LYS A 79 -11.08 4.71 21.75
C LYS A 79 -11.11 6.17 22.17
#